data_AF-A0A2D9DBD5-F1
#
_entry.id   AF-A0A2D9DBD5-F1
#
_cell.length_a   1.000
_cell.length_b   1.000
_cell.length_c   1.000
_cell.angle_alpha   90.00
_cell.angle_beta   90.00
_cell.angle_gamma   90.00
#
_symmetry.space_group_name_H-M   'P 1'
#
loop_
_entity.id
_entity.type
_entity.pdbx_description
1 polymer ?
#
loop_
_entity_poly.entity_id
_entity_poly.type
_entity_poly.pdbx_seq_one_letter_code
_entity_poly.pdbx_strand_id
1 'polypeptide(L)'
;MQYLEYQKTNHPQLVDNMMHNELILQNWIQNQSFSESINNSIITIPVVVHVVYYNSTENISIAQIQSQIDILNEDFRRLNADTTNTPGAFKSIAADCEIEFCLANTDPNGNSTSGITRTATSQSSFSTNDDVKYTSSGGIDAWNTSEYLNIWVCDISGSILGYAQFPGGNASSDGVVCDYKYFGNTGTATPPFNKGRTATHEVGHWLNLRHIWGDSNCGNDYCNDTPTQQSSNSGCPNYPSSSNCSGNGSNGDMFMNYMDYTNDACMNMFTQDQKTRMIAAINTSRPGLLSSNGCTNTNYGCTDPLAYNYSSLAIINDGSCCYYSGCMDISAINY
;
A
#
# COMPACT_ATOMS: atom_id res chain seq x y z
N MET A 1 -0.43 -6.90 15.18
CA MET A 1 -1.22 -6.21 16.23
C MET A 1 -0.41 -5.52 17.34
N GLN A 2 0.84 -5.90 17.64
CA GLN A 2 1.61 -5.26 18.72
C GLN A 2 1.66 -3.72 18.60
N TYR A 3 1.83 -3.20 17.39
CA TYR A 3 1.83 -1.76 17.13
C TYR A 3 0.47 -1.09 17.42
N LEU A 4 -0.64 -1.69 17.00
CA LEU A 4 -1.97 -1.12 17.27
C LEU A 4 -2.26 -1.07 18.78
N GLU A 5 -1.86 -2.09 19.54
CA GLU A 5 -2.02 -2.08 21.01
C GLU A 5 -1.12 -1.04 21.69
N TYR A 6 0.11 -0.84 21.19
CA TYR A 6 0.95 0.28 21.59
C TYR A 6 0.26 1.63 21.34
N GLN A 7 -0.28 1.82 20.14
CA GLN A 7 -1.00 3.03 19.74
C GLN A 7 -2.23 3.29 20.62
N LYS A 8 -3.07 2.27 20.89
CA LYS A 8 -4.24 2.39 21.79
C LYS A 8 -3.85 2.77 23.21
N THR A 9 -2.71 2.25 23.69
CA THR A 9 -2.21 2.54 25.04
C THR A 9 -1.77 4.01 25.17
N ASN A 10 -1.12 4.56 24.14
CA ASN A 10 -0.59 5.93 24.16
C ASN A 10 -1.58 6.98 23.67
N HIS A 11 -2.62 6.58 22.92
CA HIS A 11 -3.64 7.47 22.36
C HIS A 11 -5.04 6.94 22.69
N PRO A 12 -5.59 7.25 23.88
CA PRO A 12 -6.88 6.70 24.32
C PRO A 12 -8.05 7.00 23.37
N GLN A 13 -7.99 8.11 22.64
CA GLN A 13 -9.01 8.50 21.65
C GLN A 13 -8.96 7.67 20.36
N LEU A 14 -7.89 6.90 20.12
CA LEU A 14 -7.73 6.13 18.89
C LEU A 14 -8.85 5.11 18.69
N VAL A 15 -9.29 4.45 19.76
CA VAL A 15 -10.37 3.47 19.68
C VAL A 15 -11.67 4.13 19.21
N ASP A 16 -12.01 5.27 19.79
CA ASP A 16 -13.20 6.04 19.41
C ASP A 16 -13.09 6.56 17.98
N ASN A 17 -11.92 7.05 17.56
CA ASN A 17 -11.66 7.50 16.20
C ASN A 17 -11.81 6.35 15.18
N MET A 18 -11.24 5.19 15.48
CA MET A 18 -11.34 4.00 14.61
C MET A 18 -12.80 3.52 14.50
N MET A 19 -13.54 3.52 15.61
CA MET A 19 -14.97 3.17 15.59
C MET A 19 -15.79 4.18 14.78
N HIS A 20 -15.51 5.48 14.93
CA HIS A 20 -16.15 6.53 14.16
C HIS A 20 -15.84 6.40 12.66
N ASN A 21 -14.58 6.17 12.30
CA ASN A 21 -14.15 5.96 10.92
C ASN A 21 -14.78 4.71 10.32
N GLU A 22 -14.89 3.60 11.06
CA GLU A 22 -15.56 2.39 10.59
C GLU A 22 -17.06 2.65 10.33
N LEU A 23 -17.74 3.43 11.18
CA LEU A 23 -19.14 3.81 10.93
C LEU A 23 -19.30 4.64 9.65
N ILE A 24 -18.41 5.61 9.41
CA ILE A 24 -18.40 6.42 8.19
C ILE A 24 -18.14 5.54 6.97
N LEU A 25 -17.15 4.65 7.06
CA LEU A 25 -16.78 3.72 5.99
C LEU A 25 -17.94 2.79 5.63
N GLN A 26 -18.59 2.17 6.62
CA GLN A 26 -19.74 1.29 6.39
C GLN A 26 -20.93 2.04 5.82
N ASN A 27 -21.18 3.27 6.30
CA ASN A 27 -22.21 4.14 5.74
C ASN A 27 -21.91 4.48 4.28
N TRP A 28 -20.66 4.79 3.95
CA TRP A 28 -20.23 5.02 2.57
C TRP A 28 -20.47 3.78 1.71
N ILE A 29 -20.05 2.59 2.15
CA ILE A 29 -20.26 1.32 1.41
C ILE A 29 -21.75 1.05 1.16
N GLN A 30 -22.62 1.32 2.15
CA GLN A 30 -24.07 1.07 2.03
C GLN A 30 -24.81 2.12 1.19
N ASN A 31 -24.39 3.39 1.26
CA ASN A 31 -25.08 4.51 0.60
C ASN A 31 -24.53 4.82 -0.79
N GLN A 32 -23.37 4.27 -1.14
CA GLN A 32 -23.09 4.03 -2.54
C GLN A 32 -24.15 3.03 -3.02
N SER A 33 -25.20 3.56 -3.65
CA SER A 33 -25.85 2.82 -4.74
C SER A 33 -24.70 2.30 -5.59
N PHE A 34 -24.76 1.09 -6.16
CA PHE A 34 -23.86 0.68 -7.24
C PHE A 34 -24.10 1.59 -8.47
N SER A 35 -23.96 2.91 -8.28
CA SER A 35 -24.01 3.95 -9.25
C SER A 35 -22.75 3.75 -10.07
N GLU A 36 -22.97 3.66 -11.36
CA GLU A 36 -22.05 3.68 -12.49
C GLU A 36 -21.06 4.87 -12.47
N SER A 37 -20.77 5.47 -11.31
CA SER A 37 -19.98 6.69 -11.08
C SER A 37 -18.88 6.59 -10.00
N ILE A 38 -18.58 5.39 -9.46
CA ILE A 38 -17.15 5.12 -9.20
C ILE A 38 -16.55 5.13 -10.61
N ASN A 39 -16.04 6.29 -11.03
CA ASN A 39 -15.34 6.40 -12.30
C ASN A 39 -14.40 5.19 -12.39
N ASN A 40 -14.42 4.48 -13.52
CA ASN A 40 -13.46 3.42 -13.89
C ASN A 40 -11.99 3.93 -13.92
N SER A 41 -11.67 4.97 -13.14
CA SER A 41 -10.36 5.56 -12.96
C SER A 41 -9.63 4.84 -11.85
N ILE A 42 -8.50 4.27 -12.21
CA ILE A 42 -7.49 3.78 -11.29
C ILE A 42 -7.08 4.92 -10.36
N ILE A 43 -7.02 4.66 -9.04
CA ILE A 43 -6.53 5.62 -8.05
C ILE A 43 -5.02 5.48 -7.95
N THR A 44 -4.29 6.53 -8.33
CA THR A 44 -2.82 6.56 -8.18
C THR A 44 -2.44 7.26 -6.87
N ILE A 45 -1.74 6.54 -5.99
CA ILE A 45 -1.28 7.03 -4.69
C ILE A 45 0.19 7.46 -4.78
N PRO A 46 0.51 8.74 -4.51
CA PRO A 46 1.89 9.19 -4.41
C PRO A 46 2.58 8.63 -3.18
N VAL A 47 3.78 8.09 -3.38
CA VAL A 47 4.59 7.44 -2.34
C VAL A 47 5.89 8.21 -2.14
N VAL A 48 6.23 8.44 -0.89
CA VAL A 48 7.60 8.80 -0.51
C VAL A 48 8.21 7.67 0.33
N VAL A 49 9.42 7.24 -0.06
CA VAL A 49 10.18 6.21 0.66
C VAL A 49 11.32 6.87 1.43
N HIS A 50 11.23 6.81 2.74
CA HIS A 50 12.21 7.32 3.68
C HIS A 50 13.17 6.22 4.12
N VAL A 51 14.36 6.15 3.52
CA VAL A 51 15.40 5.23 3.97
C VAL A 51 16.15 5.83 5.15
N VAL A 52 16.00 5.26 6.34
CA VAL A 52 16.71 5.65 7.56
C VAL A 52 17.73 4.57 7.89
N TYR A 53 19.03 4.90 7.83
CA TYR A 53 20.09 3.89 7.81
C TYR A 53 21.22 4.21 8.79
N TYR A 54 21.65 3.19 9.54
CA TYR A 54 22.80 3.22 10.44
C TYR A 54 24.11 2.84 9.73
N ASN A 55 24.04 1.91 8.78
CA ASN A 55 25.19 1.44 8.00
C ASN A 55 24.87 1.34 6.50
N SER A 56 25.88 1.00 5.70
CA SER A 56 25.76 0.96 4.23
C SER A 56 24.82 -0.14 3.71
N THR A 57 24.60 -1.21 4.48
CA THR A 57 23.72 -2.31 4.08
C THR A 57 22.25 -1.88 4.18
N GLU A 58 21.90 -1.13 5.22
CA GLU A 58 20.56 -0.57 5.42
C GLU A 58 20.23 0.55 4.42
N ASN A 59 21.24 1.17 3.81
CA ASN A 59 21.07 2.20 2.79
C ASN A 59 20.71 1.59 1.42
N ILE A 60 19.53 0.95 1.35
CA ILE A 60 19.10 0.11 0.22
C ILE A 60 19.09 0.84 -1.13
N SER A 61 19.37 0.10 -2.20
CA SER A 61 19.48 0.67 -3.55
C SER A 61 18.15 1.23 -4.08
N ILE A 62 18.22 2.18 -5.02
CA ILE A 62 17.04 2.67 -5.75
C ILE A 62 16.32 1.52 -6.46
N ALA A 63 17.05 0.56 -7.04
CA ALA A 63 16.46 -0.60 -7.71
C ALA A 63 15.62 -1.48 -6.75
N GLN A 64 16.07 -1.64 -5.51
CA GLN A 64 15.30 -2.35 -4.48
C GLN A 64 14.03 -1.59 -4.12
N ILE A 65 14.11 -0.27 -3.96
CA ILE A 65 12.94 0.57 -3.71
C ILE A 65 11.94 0.50 -4.87
N GLN A 66 12.42 0.67 -6.10
CA GLN A 66 11.58 0.56 -7.30
C GLN A 66 10.90 -0.80 -7.39
N SER A 67 11.63 -1.89 -7.12
CA SER A 67 11.04 -3.23 -7.12
C SER A 67 9.85 -3.36 -6.17
N GLN A 68 9.87 -2.66 -5.02
CA GLN A 68 8.73 -2.68 -4.11
C GLN A 68 7.52 -1.93 -4.66
N ILE A 69 7.75 -0.80 -5.34
CA ILE A 69 6.67 -0.03 -5.98
C ILE A 69 6.05 -0.84 -7.12
N ASP A 70 6.88 -1.53 -7.91
CA ASP A 70 6.41 -2.44 -8.96
C ASP A 70 5.55 -3.57 -8.37
N ILE A 71 5.99 -4.17 -7.25
CA ILE A 71 5.24 -5.19 -6.52
C ILE A 71 3.89 -4.68 -5.99
N LEU A 72 3.85 -3.48 -5.41
CA LEU A 72 2.59 -2.90 -4.95
C LEU A 72 1.63 -2.71 -6.13
N ASN A 73 2.12 -2.22 -7.27
CA ASN A 73 1.31 -2.14 -8.48
C ASN A 73 0.85 -3.52 -8.97
N GLU A 74 1.72 -4.54 -8.96
CA GLU A 74 1.34 -5.90 -9.33
C GLU A 74 0.23 -6.46 -8.42
N ASP A 75 0.36 -6.32 -7.11
CA ASP A 75 -0.56 -6.92 -6.14
C ASP A 75 -1.91 -6.20 -6.09
N PHE A 76 -1.89 -4.86 -6.06
CA PHE A 76 -3.10 -4.06 -6.01
C PHE A 76 -3.81 -3.95 -7.35
N ARG A 77 -3.13 -4.27 -8.47
CA ARG A 77 -3.75 -4.38 -9.79
C ARG A 77 -4.02 -5.82 -10.24
N ARG A 78 -3.71 -6.81 -9.39
CA ARG A 78 -3.82 -8.23 -9.71
C ARG A 78 -3.05 -8.63 -10.99
N LEU A 79 -1.92 -7.98 -11.23
CA LEU A 79 -0.98 -8.27 -12.30
C LEU A 79 0.16 -9.20 -11.85
N ASN A 80 0.18 -9.59 -10.57
CA ASN A 80 1.15 -10.53 -10.02
C ASN A 80 1.10 -11.90 -10.73
N ALA A 81 2.27 -12.42 -11.10
CA ALA A 81 2.38 -13.65 -11.89
C ALA A 81 1.84 -14.90 -11.18
N ASP A 82 1.87 -14.91 -9.84
CA ASP A 82 1.41 -16.02 -9.00
C ASP A 82 -0.11 -16.02 -8.74
N THR A 83 -0.88 -15.14 -9.40
CA THR A 83 -2.36 -15.26 -9.48
C THR A 83 -2.82 -16.63 -9.99
N THR A 84 -1.98 -17.34 -10.75
CA THR A 84 -2.24 -18.73 -11.17
C THR A 84 -2.35 -19.70 -10.01
N ASN A 85 -1.75 -19.37 -8.86
CA ASN A 85 -1.75 -20.20 -7.65
C ASN A 85 -3.00 -20.00 -6.79
N THR A 86 -3.85 -19.00 -7.08
CA THR A 86 -5.12 -18.81 -6.39
C THR A 86 -6.01 -20.05 -6.58
N PRO A 87 -6.45 -20.72 -5.50
CA PRO A 87 -7.32 -21.90 -5.59
C PRO A 87 -8.63 -21.59 -6.32
N GLY A 88 -9.14 -22.58 -7.07
CA GLY A 88 -10.34 -22.42 -7.91
C GLY A 88 -11.55 -21.85 -7.16
N ALA A 89 -11.73 -22.22 -5.90
CA ALA A 89 -12.83 -21.76 -5.06
C ALA A 89 -12.78 -20.25 -4.71
N PHE A 90 -11.60 -19.62 -4.77
CA PHE A 90 -11.42 -18.20 -4.42
C PHE A 90 -11.21 -17.31 -5.65
N LYS A 91 -11.13 -17.87 -6.86
CA LYS A 91 -10.87 -17.07 -8.08
C LYS A 91 -11.94 -16.03 -8.37
N SER A 92 -13.22 -16.33 -8.10
CA SER A 92 -14.34 -15.44 -8.41
C SER A 92 -14.41 -14.20 -7.50
N ILE A 93 -13.76 -14.25 -6.35
CA ILE A 93 -13.73 -13.15 -5.37
C ILE A 93 -12.38 -12.45 -5.33
N ALA A 94 -11.41 -12.87 -6.12
CA ALA A 94 -10.12 -12.19 -6.17
C ALA A 94 -10.21 -10.88 -6.96
N ALA A 95 -9.54 -9.83 -6.47
CA ALA A 95 -9.77 -8.47 -6.97
C ALA A 95 -8.53 -7.81 -7.60
N ASP A 96 -8.73 -7.17 -8.77
CA ASP A 96 -7.98 -5.97 -9.15
C ASP A 96 -8.55 -4.82 -8.31
N CYS A 97 -7.75 -4.28 -7.40
CA CYS A 97 -8.17 -3.24 -6.47
C CYS A 97 -8.26 -1.86 -7.12
N GLU A 98 -7.77 -1.71 -8.35
CA GLU A 98 -7.74 -0.45 -9.12
C GLU A 98 -6.99 0.67 -8.38
N ILE A 99 -5.95 0.30 -7.62
CA ILE A 99 -5.03 1.20 -6.93
C ILE A 99 -3.64 1.01 -7.52
N GLU A 100 -3.00 2.11 -7.90
CA GLU A 100 -1.61 2.18 -8.34
C GLU A 100 -0.78 3.05 -7.39
N PHE A 101 0.52 2.87 -7.45
CA PHE A 101 1.51 3.56 -6.64
C PHE A 101 2.61 4.09 -7.53
N CYS A 102 3.07 5.29 -7.20
CA CYS A 102 4.12 5.97 -7.92
C CYS A 102 5.03 6.64 -6.89
N LEU A 103 6.34 6.55 -7.10
CA LEU A 103 7.25 7.41 -6.35
C LEU A 103 6.91 8.85 -6.69
N ALA A 104 6.72 9.68 -5.66
CA ALA A 104 6.40 11.07 -5.83
C ALA A 104 7.47 11.75 -6.68
N ASN A 105 7.06 12.51 -7.68
CA ASN A 105 7.95 13.30 -8.53
C ASN A 105 7.96 14.79 -8.13
N THR A 106 7.04 15.18 -7.24
CA THR A 106 6.89 16.51 -6.65
C THR A 106 6.85 16.37 -5.13
N ASP A 107 7.63 17.18 -4.41
CA ASP A 107 7.70 17.19 -2.94
C ASP A 107 6.61 18.11 -2.33
N PRO A 108 6.42 18.13 -0.99
CA PRO A 108 5.41 18.97 -0.34
C PRO A 108 5.60 20.49 -0.53
N ASN A 109 6.77 20.93 -0.99
CA ASN A 109 7.07 22.33 -1.29
C ASN A 109 6.90 22.65 -2.79
N GLY A 110 6.48 21.67 -3.60
CA GLY A 110 6.31 21.81 -5.05
C GLY A 110 7.59 21.63 -5.86
N ASN A 111 8.69 21.16 -5.26
CA ASN A 111 9.94 20.92 -5.98
C ASN A 111 9.97 19.53 -6.61
N SER A 112 10.75 19.37 -7.69
CA SER A 112 10.99 18.03 -8.25
C SER A 112 11.78 17.14 -7.27
N THR A 113 11.38 15.87 -7.19
CA THR A 113 12.00 14.87 -6.32
C THR A 113 11.99 13.49 -6.98
N SER A 114 12.76 12.56 -6.41
CA SER A 114 12.74 11.14 -6.78
C SER A 114 11.74 10.32 -5.95
N GLY A 115 11.07 10.96 -4.98
CA GLY A 115 10.19 10.28 -4.03
C GLY A 115 10.96 9.44 -3.01
N ILE A 116 12.28 9.62 -2.92
CA ILE A 116 13.16 8.87 -2.02
C ILE A 116 13.95 9.87 -1.18
N THR A 117 13.90 9.72 0.15
CA THR A 117 14.80 10.42 1.07
C THR A 117 15.75 9.43 1.73
N ARG A 118 16.94 9.91 2.12
CA ARG A 118 17.96 9.09 2.79
C ARG A 118 18.50 9.83 4.01
N THR A 119 18.30 9.25 5.19
CA THR A 119 18.68 9.84 6.48
C THR A 119 19.64 8.91 7.20
N ALA A 120 20.89 9.33 7.35
CA ALA A 120 21.84 8.62 8.21
C ALA A 120 21.44 8.80 9.68
N THR A 121 21.50 7.74 10.46
CA THR A 121 21.13 7.75 11.89
C THR A 121 22.22 7.15 12.77
N SER A 122 22.23 7.53 14.05
CA SER A 122 23.05 6.88 15.09
C SER A 122 22.31 5.75 15.80
N GLN A 123 21.01 5.58 15.54
CA GLN A 123 20.21 4.48 16.09
C GLN A 123 20.56 3.19 15.33
N SER A 124 21.03 2.16 16.03
CA SER A 124 21.37 0.89 15.40
C SER A 124 20.15 0.09 14.93
N SER A 125 18.97 0.39 15.48
CA SER A 125 17.68 -0.23 15.12
C SER A 125 16.54 0.61 15.70
N PHE A 126 15.35 0.52 15.11
CA PHE A 126 14.12 1.12 15.64
C PHE A 126 13.17 0.05 16.21
N SER A 127 12.13 0.48 16.91
CA SER A 127 11.05 -0.39 17.38
C SER A 127 9.70 0.12 16.86
N THR A 128 8.60 -0.51 17.25
CA THR A 128 7.24 -0.06 16.87
C THR A 128 6.75 1.15 17.68
N ASN A 129 7.65 1.97 18.23
CA ASN A 129 7.31 3.13 19.06
C ASN A 129 7.22 4.44 18.25
N ASP A 130 7.35 4.36 16.92
CA ASP A 130 7.35 5.48 15.96
C ASP A 130 8.56 6.40 15.98
N ASP A 131 9.64 6.06 16.70
CA ASP A 131 10.88 6.86 16.70
C ASP A 131 11.47 7.08 15.29
N VAL A 132 11.26 6.13 14.35
CA VAL A 132 11.71 6.29 12.95
C VAL A 132 10.98 7.41 12.21
N LYS A 133 9.78 7.77 12.66
CA LYS A 133 8.90 8.76 12.03
C LYS A 133 9.14 10.19 12.49
N TYR A 134 10.14 10.40 13.36
CA TYR A 134 10.48 11.72 13.88
C TYR A 134 11.97 12.03 13.79
N THR A 135 12.30 13.21 13.27
CA THR A 135 13.69 13.70 13.22
C THR A 135 14.31 13.81 14.62
N SER A 136 13.51 14.16 15.61
CA SER A 136 13.93 14.35 17.01
C SER A 136 14.44 13.07 17.69
N SER A 137 14.06 11.90 17.19
CA SER A 137 14.47 10.58 17.69
C SER A 137 15.50 9.88 16.79
N GLY A 138 16.05 10.59 15.79
CA GLY A 138 17.00 10.05 14.83
C GLY A 138 16.37 9.37 13.62
N GLY A 139 15.05 9.52 13.45
CA GLY A 139 14.30 9.16 12.25
C GLY A 139 14.16 10.32 11.27
N ILE A 140 13.04 10.38 10.57
CA ILE A 140 12.69 11.48 9.66
C ILE A 140 11.18 11.74 9.68
N ASP A 141 10.81 13.01 9.75
CA ASP A 141 9.42 13.45 9.82
C ASP A 141 8.68 13.12 8.51
N ALA A 142 7.39 12.80 8.62
CA ALA A 142 6.53 12.52 7.48
C ALA A 142 6.42 13.73 6.53
N TRP A 143 6.32 13.46 5.23
CA TRP A 143 5.68 14.39 4.29
C TRP A 143 4.17 14.47 4.57
N ASN A 144 3.49 15.45 3.96
CA ASN A 144 2.06 15.67 4.15
C ASN A 144 1.23 14.38 3.94
N THR A 145 0.79 13.76 5.03
CA THR A 145 0.14 12.45 5.01
C THR A 145 -1.26 12.47 4.39
N SER A 146 -1.81 13.66 4.11
CA SER A 146 -3.05 13.80 3.35
C SER A 146 -2.84 13.62 1.85
N GLU A 147 -1.61 13.77 1.36
CA GLU A 147 -1.26 13.78 -0.07
C GLU A 147 -0.29 12.66 -0.46
N TYR A 148 0.44 12.09 0.50
CA TYR A 148 1.46 11.07 0.27
C TYR A 148 1.28 9.88 1.22
N LEU A 149 1.42 8.67 0.67
CA LEU A 149 1.77 7.50 1.47
C LEU A 149 3.24 7.60 1.86
N ASN A 150 3.50 7.72 3.16
CA ASN A 150 4.85 7.71 3.71
C ASN A 150 5.24 6.27 4.05
N ILE A 151 6.36 5.80 3.50
CA ILE A 151 6.93 4.50 3.79
C ILE A 151 8.33 4.69 4.38
N TRP A 152 8.52 4.36 5.65
CA TRP A 152 9.85 4.32 6.26
C TRP A 152 10.48 2.95 6.11
N VAL A 153 11.77 2.93 5.75
CA VAL A 153 12.57 1.71 5.66
C VAL A 153 13.78 1.84 6.56
N CYS A 154 13.92 0.95 7.54
CA CYS A 154 15.00 0.94 8.52
C CYS A 154 15.30 -0.48 9.04
N ASP A 155 16.27 -0.66 9.94
CA ASP A 155 16.40 -1.90 10.71
C ASP A 155 15.39 -1.90 11.87
N ILE A 156 14.50 -2.89 11.92
CA ILE A 156 13.47 -3.04 12.94
C ILE A 156 13.87 -4.14 13.91
N SER A 157 13.91 -3.80 15.19
CA SER A 157 14.16 -4.76 16.27
C SER A 157 12.89 -5.57 16.61
N GLY A 158 13.08 -6.72 17.27
CA GLY A 158 11.95 -7.47 17.86
C GLY A 158 11.23 -8.45 16.92
N SER A 159 11.87 -8.89 15.83
CA SER A 159 11.33 -9.90 14.89
C SER A 159 10.06 -9.46 14.14
N ILE A 160 9.86 -8.16 13.97
CA ILE A 160 8.74 -7.58 13.24
C ILE A 160 9.22 -7.22 11.84
N LEU A 161 8.45 -7.59 10.82
CA LEU A 161 8.81 -7.33 9.41
C LEU A 161 8.42 -5.91 8.96
N GLY A 162 7.33 -5.40 9.52
CA GLY A 162 6.78 -4.09 9.25
C GLY A 162 5.61 -3.78 10.17
N TYR A 163 5.12 -2.55 10.10
CA TYR A 163 3.91 -2.12 10.78
C TYR A 163 3.27 -0.90 10.09
N ALA A 164 1.96 -0.80 10.16
CA ALA A 164 1.19 0.30 9.60
C ALA A 164 0.31 1.01 10.64
N GLN A 165 0.05 2.31 10.42
CA GLN A 165 -0.98 3.03 11.15
C GLN A 165 -2.34 2.91 10.45
N PHE A 166 -3.34 2.39 11.17
CA PHE A 166 -4.73 2.40 10.71
C PHE A 166 -5.28 3.84 10.64
N PRO A 167 -6.30 4.11 9.79
CA PRO A 167 -7.01 5.38 9.81
C PRO A 167 -7.53 5.75 11.21
N GLY A 168 -7.38 7.03 11.59
CA GLY A 168 -7.80 7.55 12.90
C GLY A 168 -6.65 7.78 13.89
N GLY A 169 -5.43 7.37 13.54
CA GLY A 169 -4.20 7.72 14.25
C GLY A 169 -3.72 9.16 14.00
N ASN A 170 -2.57 9.51 14.56
CA ASN A 170 -1.99 10.84 14.41
C ASN A 170 -1.45 11.04 12.99
N ALA A 171 -1.77 12.18 12.37
CA ALA A 171 -1.27 12.53 11.05
C ALA A 171 0.27 12.52 10.98
N SER A 172 0.98 12.93 12.03
CA SER A 172 2.46 13.00 11.99
C SER A 172 3.15 11.64 11.94
N SER A 173 2.43 10.56 12.26
CA SER A 173 2.92 9.17 12.26
C SER A 173 2.19 8.30 11.25
N ASP A 174 1.33 8.87 10.39
CA ASP A 174 0.54 8.09 9.44
C ASP A 174 1.39 7.55 8.29
N GLY A 175 1.22 6.27 7.99
CA GLY A 175 1.96 5.55 6.96
C GLY A 175 2.40 4.16 7.40
N VAL A 176 3.42 3.65 6.71
CA VAL A 176 3.91 2.28 6.82
C VAL A 176 5.40 2.28 7.15
N VAL A 177 5.85 1.34 7.98
CA VAL A 177 7.27 1.08 8.23
C VAL A 177 7.58 -0.36 7.84
N CYS A 178 8.67 -0.59 7.12
CA CYS A 178 9.16 -1.92 6.76
C CYS A 178 10.63 -2.08 7.14
N ASP A 179 11.01 -3.28 7.55
CA ASP A 179 12.41 -3.62 7.73
C ASP A 179 13.09 -3.70 6.36
N TYR A 180 14.31 -3.14 6.25
CA TYR A 180 15.06 -3.11 5.00
C TYR A 180 15.36 -4.51 4.42
N LYS A 181 15.35 -5.57 5.24
CA LYS A 181 15.51 -6.96 4.80
C LYS A 181 14.26 -7.54 4.18
N TYR A 182 13.10 -6.91 4.31
CA TYR A 182 11.82 -7.41 3.80
C TYR A 182 11.11 -6.39 2.91
N PHE A 183 11.88 -5.46 2.32
CA PHE A 183 11.42 -4.44 1.39
C PHE A 183 11.95 -4.69 -0.02
N GLY A 184 11.05 -4.83 -0.99
CA GLY A 184 11.37 -5.19 -2.38
C GLY A 184 11.66 -6.68 -2.57
N ASN A 185 12.15 -7.06 -3.76
CA ASN A 185 12.48 -8.45 -4.11
C ASN A 185 13.91 -8.66 -4.61
N THR A 186 14.76 -7.64 -4.46
CA THR A 186 16.17 -7.61 -4.85
C THR A 186 17.01 -6.97 -3.75
N GLY A 187 18.33 -6.91 -3.92
CA GLY A 187 19.23 -6.30 -2.95
C GLY A 187 19.26 -7.07 -1.63
N THR A 188 18.83 -6.42 -0.53
CA THR A 188 18.87 -7.00 0.83
C THR A 188 17.64 -7.83 1.19
N ALA A 189 16.63 -7.90 0.31
CA ALA A 189 15.42 -8.68 0.53
C ALA A 189 15.76 -10.16 0.85
N THR A 190 15.30 -10.67 2.00
CA THR A 190 15.75 -11.95 2.59
C THR A 190 14.60 -12.97 2.66
N PRO A 191 14.76 -14.18 2.09
CA PRO A 191 13.75 -15.23 2.19
C PRO A 191 13.45 -15.61 3.66
N PRO A 192 12.20 -15.99 4.00
CA PRO A 192 11.08 -16.26 3.08
C PRO A 192 10.22 -15.02 2.74
N PHE A 193 10.60 -13.83 3.19
CA PHE A 193 9.86 -12.58 3.00
C PHE A 193 10.57 -11.65 2.00
N ASN A 194 10.85 -12.18 0.81
CA ASN A 194 11.64 -11.51 -0.23
C ASN A 194 10.89 -11.33 -1.55
N LYS A 195 9.56 -11.26 -1.49
CA LYS A 195 8.73 -10.81 -2.62
C LYS A 195 8.08 -9.47 -2.29
N GLY A 196 8.42 -8.79 -1.20
CA GLY A 196 7.86 -7.49 -0.86
C GLY A 196 6.40 -7.54 -0.43
N ARG A 197 5.89 -8.71 -0.01
CA ARG A 197 4.49 -8.83 0.44
C ARG A 197 4.27 -8.31 1.86
N THR A 198 5.35 -8.10 2.62
CA THR A 198 5.32 -7.29 3.84
C THR A 198 4.74 -5.90 3.56
N ALA A 199 5.26 -5.16 2.58
CA ALA A 199 4.71 -3.83 2.28
C ALA A 199 3.28 -3.91 1.74
N THR A 200 2.95 -4.91 0.92
CA THR A 200 1.56 -5.15 0.45
C THR A 200 0.60 -5.32 1.62
N HIS A 201 0.97 -6.13 2.61
CA HIS A 201 0.22 -6.36 3.84
C HIS A 201 0.04 -5.07 4.65
N GLU A 202 1.13 -4.34 4.91
CA GLU A 202 1.08 -3.11 5.69
C GLU A 202 0.28 -1.99 5.00
N VAL A 203 0.37 -1.87 3.67
CA VAL A 203 -0.46 -0.93 2.91
C VAL A 203 -1.94 -1.34 2.97
N GLY A 204 -2.25 -2.63 3.01
CA GLY A 204 -3.60 -3.13 3.30
C GLY A 204 -4.13 -2.59 4.65
N HIS A 205 -3.34 -2.68 5.72
CA HIS A 205 -3.70 -2.08 7.01
C HIS A 205 -3.87 -0.56 6.96
N TRP A 206 -2.97 0.14 6.28
CA TRP A 206 -3.06 1.58 6.08
C TRP A 206 -4.35 1.99 5.33
N LEU A 207 -4.83 1.12 4.43
CA LEU A 207 -6.12 1.21 3.72
C LEU A 207 -7.30 0.53 4.46
N ASN A 208 -7.19 0.37 5.78
CA ASN A 208 -8.24 -0.11 6.69
C ASN A 208 -8.64 -1.60 6.56
N LEU A 209 -7.77 -2.45 6.01
CA LEU A 209 -7.93 -3.89 6.09
C LEU A 209 -7.43 -4.42 7.43
N ARG A 210 -8.14 -5.41 7.98
CA ARG A 210 -7.71 -6.14 9.17
C ARG A 210 -7.04 -7.45 8.75
N HIS A 211 -6.34 -8.05 9.68
CA HIS A 211 -5.95 -9.44 9.53
C HIS A 211 -7.18 -10.32 9.29
N ILE A 212 -7.04 -11.31 8.41
CA ILE A 212 -8.19 -12.12 7.95
C ILE A 212 -8.82 -12.99 9.06
N TRP A 213 -8.08 -13.28 10.14
CA TRP A 213 -8.63 -13.95 11.34
C TRP A 213 -9.30 -12.98 12.33
N GLY A 214 -9.35 -11.68 12.01
CA GLY A 214 -10.01 -10.65 12.81
C GLY A 214 -9.39 -10.39 14.17
N ASP A 215 -8.13 -10.80 14.39
CA ASP A 215 -7.39 -10.65 15.65
C ASP A 215 -8.11 -11.23 16.88
N SER A 216 -8.99 -12.23 16.66
CA SER A 216 -9.76 -12.93 17.68
C SER A 216 -10.07 -14.35 17.22
N ASN A 217 -10.48 -15.23 18.15
CA ASN A 217 -10.88 -16.60 17.81
C ASN A 217 -12.15 -16.58 16.94
N CYS A 218 -12.00 -16.92 15.65
CA CYS A 218 -13.05 -16.78 14.63
C CYS A 218 -13.58 -15.34 14.57
N GLY A 219 -12.65 -14.38 14.54
CA GLY A 219 -12.93 -12.95 14.47
C GLY A 219 -13.43 -12.51 13.10
N ASN A 220 -13.90 -11.27 13.03
CA ASN A 220 -14.38 -10.65 11.80
C ASN A 220 -13.38 -9.59 11.32
N ASP A 221 -12.97 -9.67 10.06
CA ASP A 221 -12.11 -8.69 9.39
C ASP A 221 -12.92 -7.62 8.62
N TYR A 222 -14.25 -7.69 8.70
CA TYR A 222 -15.26 -6.88 8.03
C TYR A 222 -15.37 -7.09 6.51
N CYS A 223 -14.88 -8.22 6.00
CA CYS A 223 -15.08 -8.68 4.64
C CYS A 223 -15.93 -9.95 4.68
N ASN A 224 -17.03 -10.03 3.94
CA ASN A 224 -17.90 -11.22 3.94
C ASN A 224 -17.36 -12.32 3.02
N ASP A 225 -16.55 -11.95 2.03
CA ASP A 225 -15.93 -12.88 1.08
C ASP A 225 -14.60 -13.47 1.56
N THR A 226 -14.11 -13.08 2.74
CA THR A 226 -13.02 -13.75 3.44
C THR A 226 -13.59 -14.79 4.43
N PRO A 227 -13.26 -16.09 4.28
CA PRO A 227 -13.69 -17.11 5.23
C PRO A 227 -13.17 -16.80 6.65
N THR A 228 -14.03 -16.93 7.65
CA THR A 228 -13.70 -16.66 9.05
C THR A 228 -12.58 -17.60 9.52
N GLN A 229 -11.53 -17.06 10.13
CA GLN A 229 -10.35 -17.85 10.49
C GLN A 229 -10.07 -17.79 12.00
N GLN A 230 -9.58 -18.89 12.59
CA GLN A 230 -9.38 -18.98 14.04
C GLN A 230 -8.18 -18.15 14.51
N SER A 231 -7.09 -18.22 13.76
CA SER A 231 -5.80 -17.60 14.04
C SER A 231 -5.02 -17.44 12.75
N SER A 232 -3.97 -16.64 12.71
CA SER A 232 -3.08 -16.55 11.55
C SER A 232 -2.53 -17.92 11.10
N ASN A 233 -2.26 -18.03 9.80
CA ASN A 233 -1.44 -19.09 9.22
C ASN A 233 0.01 -18.63 9.10
N SER A 234 0.94 -19.59 9.02
CA SER A 234 2.37 -19.31 8.81
C SER A 234 2.98 -20.28 7.82
N GLY A 235 4.14 -19.94 7.26
CA GLY A 235 4.79 -20.75 6.24
C GLY A 235 3.97 -20.79 4.95
N CYS A 236 3.87 -21.98 4.35
CA CYS A 236 3.11 -22.19 3.11
C CYS A 236 2.16 -23.38 3.29
N PRO A 237 0.95 -23.17 3.85
CA PRO A 237 -0.04 -24.22 3.99
C PRO A 237 -0.43 -24.84 2.65
N ASN A 238 -0.90 -26.09 2.67
CA ASN A 238 -1.49 -26.73 1.50
C ASN A 238 -2.98 -26.38 1.41
N TYR A 239 -3.50 -26.26 0.19
CA TYR A 239 -4.93 -26.10 -0.04
C TYR A 239 -5.64 -27.47 -0.18
N PRO A 240 -6.84 -27.64 0.40
CA PRO A 240 -7.47 -26.76 1.38
C PRO A 240 -6.75 -26.83 2.73
N SER A 241 -6.61 -25.70 3.42
CA SER A 241 -6.08 -25.69 4.78
C SER A 241 -7.15 -26.14 5.77
N SER A 242 -6.74 -26.65 6.93
CA SER A 242 -7.67 -26.95 8.02
C SER A 242 -8.23 -25.65 8.60
N SER A 243 -9.55 -25.56 8.76
CA SER A 243 -10.21 -24.48 9.50
C SER A 243 -10.95 -25.02 10.72
N ASN A 244 -10.85 -24.30 11.83
CA ASN A 244 -11.59 -24.59 13.07
C ASN A 244 -12.82 -23.68 13.26
N CYS A 245 -13.10 -22.80 12.29
CA CYS A 245 -14.28 -21.93 12.30
C CYS A 245 -15.41 -22.51 11.46
N SER A 246 -16.66 -22.27 11.86
CA SER A 246 -17.82 -22.69 11.09
C SER A 246 -17.99 -21.80 9.86
N GLY A 247 -18.34 -22.40 8.72
CA GLY A 247 -18.69 -21.67 7.49
C GLY A 247 -17.68 -21.78 6.36
N ASN A 248 -16.45 -22.23 6.64
CA ASN A 248 -15.38 -22.29 5.62
C ASN A 248 -15.51 -23.49 4.65
N GLY A 249 -16.46 -24.39 4.92
CA GLY A 249 -16.76 -25.55 4.07
C GLY A 249 -15.53 -26.43 3.82
N SER A 250 -15.45 -27.00 2.62
CA SER A 250 -14.31 -27.81 2.17
C SER A 250 -13.13 -26.98 1.67
N ASN A 251 -13.25 -25.65 1.61
CA ASN A 251 -12.24 -24.78 1.02
C ASN A 251 -11.18 -24.36 2.04
N GLY A 252 -11.50 -24.41 3.34
CA GLY A 252 -10.58 -24.06 4.41
C GLY A 252 -10.37 -22.57 4.56
N ASP A 253 -9.29 -22.20 5.24
CA ASP A 253 -8.89 -20.81 5.41
C ASP A 253 -8.28 -20.25 4.11
N MET A 254 -8.47 -18.96 3.85
CA MET A 254 -7.88 -18.27 2.71
C MET A 254 -6.45 -17.80 3.04
N PHE A 255 -5.57 -18.75 3.35
CA PHE A 255 -4.20 -18.48 3.82
C PHE A 255 -3.30 -17.75 2.80
N MET A 256 -3.72 -17.71 1.53
CA MET A 256 -3.02 -17.00 0.46
C MET A 256 -3.45 -15.53 0.32
N ASN A 257 -4.34 -15.05 1.20
CA ASN A 257 -4.68 -13.65 1.27
C ASN A 257 -3.48 -12.84 1.79
N TYR A 258 -3.25 -11.64 1.23
CA TYR A 258 -2.16 -10.77 1.69
C TYR A 258 -2.30 -10.36 3.16
N MET A 259 -3.50 -10.41 3.75
CA MET A 259 -3.77 -10.08 5.15
C MET A 259 -3.65 -11.26 6.13
N ASP A 260 -3.10 -12.41 5.69
CA ASP A 260 -2.63 -13.47 6.60
C ASP A 260 -1.11 -13.31 6.90
N TYR A 261 -0.49 -14.23 7.65
CA TYR A 261 0.94 -14.22 8.01
C TYR A 261 1.76 -15.34 7.33
N THR A 262 1.29 -15.85 6.18
CA THR A 262 2.05 -16.81 5.39
C THR A 262 3.33 -16.21 4.80
N ASN A 263 4.20 -17.06 4.26
CA ASN A 263 5.38 -16.58 3.54
C ASN A 263 4.95 -15.83 2.28
N ASP A 264 5.72 -14.83 1.87
CA ASP A 264 5.47 -14.01 0.68
C ASP A 264 5.09 -14.82 -0.57
N ALA A 265 5.81 -15.91 -0.85
CA ALA A 265 5.59 -16.74 -2.04
C ALA A 265 4.27 -17.53 -2.03
N CYS A 266 3.52 -17.49 -0.93
CA CYS A 266 2.28 -18.22 -0.71
C CYS A 266 1.06 -17.29 -0.57
N MET A 267 1.28 -15.98 -0.64
CA MET A 267 0.25 -14.95 -0.78
C MET A 267 0.09 -14.56 -2.25
N ASN A 268 -1.15 -14.32 -2.72
CA ASN A 268 -1.37 -13.94 -4.12
C ASN A 268 -2.68 -13.19 -4.40
N MET A 269 -3.44 -12.76 -3.38
CA MET A 269 -4.69 -12.05 -3.62
C MET A 269 -5.19 -11.16 -2.47
N PHE A 270 -5.87 -10.08 -2.85
CA PHE A 270 -6.95 -9.45 -2.09
C PHE A 270 -8.31 -9.92 -2.63
N THR A 271 -9.37 -9.71 -1.85
CA THR A 271 -10.76 -10.01 -2.23
C THR A 271 -11.55 -8.78 -2.71
N GLN A 272 -12.76 -8.97 -3.23
CA GLN A 272 -13.64 -7.89 -3.70
C GLN A 272 -14.16 -7.02 -2.55
N ASP A 273 -14.48 -7.61 -1.39
CA ASP A 273 -14.86 -6.81 -0.21
C ASP A 273 -13.65 -6.05 0.35
N GLN A 274 -12.45 -6.65 0.33
CA GLN A 274 -11.22 -5.94 0.69
C GLN A 274 -10.98 -4.74 -0.24
N LYS A 275 -11.12 -4.90 -1.56
CA LYS A 275 -11.11 -3.76 -2.51
C LYS A 275 -12.12 -2.69 -2.11
N THR A 276 -13.36 -3.09 -1.89
CA THR A 276 -14.45 -2.17 -1.53
C THR A 276 -14.10 -1.33 -0.30
N ARG A 277 -13.54 -1.98 0.73
CA ARG A 277 -13.07 -1.29 1.95
C ARG A 277 -11.91 -0.34 1.69
N MET A 278 -10.92 -0.73 0.89
CA MET A 278 -9.78 0.13 0.57
C MET A 278 -10.22 1.39 -0.18
N ILE A 279 -11.09 1.26 -1.18
CA ILE A 279 -11.65 2.39 -1.92
C ILE A 279 -12.49 3.29 -0.98
N ALA A 280 -13.28 2.69 -0.09
CA ALA A 280 -14.04 3.43 0.91
C ALA A 280 -13.12 4.20 1.87
N ALA A 281 -12.02 3.59 2.32
CA ALA A 281 -11.04 4.23 3.20
C ALA A 281 -10.39 5.44 2.52
N ILE A 282 -10.05 5.34 1.23
CA ILE A 282 -9.54 6.47 0.43
C ILE A 282 -10.58 7.59 0.35
N ASN A 283 -11.84 7.28 0.06
CA ASN A 283 -12.88 8.30 -0.10
C ASN A 283 -13.34 8.95 1.22
N THR A 284 -13.10 8.31 2.35
CA THR A 284 -13.60 8.77 3.66
C THR A 284 -12.49 9.30 4.54
N SER A 285 -11.49 8.47 4.83
CA SER A 285 -10.42 8.78 5.78
C SER A 285 -9.18 9.37 5.12
N ARG A 286 -9.00 9.17 3.80
CA ARG A 286 -7.83 9.66 3.05
C ARG A 286 -8.18 10.45 1.77
N PRO A 287 -9.22 11.32 1.75
CA PRO A 287 -9.73 11.91 0.52
C PRO A 287 -8.72 12.84 -0.17
N GLY A 288 -7.72 13.37 0.56
CA GLY A 288 -6.67 14.21 -0.03
C GLY A 288 -5.83 13.49 -1.09
N LEU A 289 -5.74 12.15 -1.04
CA LEU A 289 -5.03 11.35 -2.04
C LEU A 289 -5.67 11.48 -3.43
N LEU A 290 -6.99 11.67 -3.51
CA LEU A 290 -7.74 11.79 -4.76
C LEU A 290 -7.42 13.07 -5.53
N SER A 291 -6.87 14.07 -4.84
CA SER A 291 -6.48 15.36 -5.40
C SER A 291 -4.97 15.62 -5.32
N SER A 292 -4.18 14.61 -4.93
CA SER A 292 -2.74 14.80 -4.75
C SER A 292 -2.05 14.98 -6.10
N ASN A 293 -1.19 16.00 -6.17
CA ASN A 293 -0.37 16.26 -7.36
C ASN A 293 0.99 15.56 -7.29
N GLY A 294 1.25 14.73 -6.27
CA GLY A 294 2.56 14.14 -6.01
C GLY A 294 3.11 13.25 -7.13
N CYS A 295 2.24 12.72 -8.00
CA CYS A 295 2.61 11.95 -9.19
C CYS A 295 2.17 12.59 -10.50
N THR A 296 1.86 13.89 -10.48
CA THR A 296 1.62 14.61 -11.72
C THR A 296 2.93 14.70 -12.47
N ASN A 297 3.00 14.06 -13.63
CA ASN A 297 4.13 14.12 -14.55
C ASN A 297 4.25 15.54 -15.13
N THR A 298 4.52 16.55 -14.30
CA THR A 298 4.75 17.92 -14.75
C THR A 298 6.06 18.01 -15.54
N ASN A 299 7.00 17.10 -15.26
CA ASN A 299 8.30 17.00 -15.91
C ASN A 299 8.33 16.05 -17.12
N TYR A 300 7.30 15.23 -17.34
CA TYR A 300 7.21 14.33 -18.49
C TYR A 300 6.16 14.83 -19.47
N GLY A 301 6.51 14.83 -20.74
CA GLY A 301 5.65 15.33 -21.80
C GLY A 301 6.49 15.58 -23.04
N CYS A 302 5.88 16.08 -24.09
CA CYS A 302 6.66 16.43 -25.26
C CYS A 302 7.61 17.60 -24.97
N THR A 303 8.92 17.35 -25.07
CA THR A 303 9.96 18.36 -24.88
C THR A 303 10.39 19.05 -26.18
N ASP A 304 9.83 18.66 -27.33
CA ASP A 304 10.13 19.27 -28.62
C ASP A 304 9.24 20.51 -28.85
N PRO A 305 9.79 21.73 -28.90
CA PRO A 305 9.03 22.96 -29.13
C PRO A 305 8.31 23.04 -30.48
N LEU A 306 8.61 22.14 -31.41
CA LEU A 306 7.97 22.05 -32.73
C LEU A 306 6.74 21.14 -32.72
N ALA A 307 6.49 20.38 -31.65
CA ALA A 307 5.31 19.54 -31.53
C ALA A 307 4.08 20.35 -31.08
N TYR A 308 2.89 19.94 -31.53
CA TYR A 308 1.61 20.56 -31.15
C TYR A 308 1.27 20.41 -29.67
N ASN A 309 1.71 19.33 -29.03
CA ASN A 309 1.54 19.09 -27.60
C ASN A 309 2.81 19.39 -26.79
N TYR A 310 3.70 20.25 -27.31
CA TYR A 310 4.86 20.73 -26.57
C TYR A 310 4.44 21.25 -25.18
N SER A 311 5.11 20.76 -24.15
CA SER A 311 4.94 21.24 -22.78
C SER A 311 6.21 21.96 -22.33
N SER A 312 6.10 23.27 -22.10
CA SER A 312 7.19 24.05 -21.49
C SER A 312 7.52 23.66 -20.05
N LEU A 313 6.71 22.80 -19.44
CA LEU A 313 6.96 22.22 -18.11
C LEU A 313 7.70 20.87 -18.20
N ALA A 314 7.64 20.19 -19.35
CA ALA A 314 8.33 18.92 -19.53
C ALA A 314 9.84 19.12 -19.65
N ILE A 315 10.60 18.40 -18.83
CA ILE A 315 12.07 18.33 -18.85
C ILE A 315 12.58 16.96 -19.32
N ILE A 316 11.71 15.95 -19.40
CA ILE A 316 12.00 14.60 -19.90
C ILE A 316 10.97 14.25 -20.97
N ASN A 317 11.44 13.88 -22.16
CA ASN A 317 10.56 13.47 -23.26
C ASN A 317 9.98 12.09 -22.97
N ASP A 318 8.66 11.98 -22.95
CA ASP A 318 7.92 10.74 -22.72
C ASP A 318 7.51 10.01 -24.02
N GLY A 319 7.97 10.50 -25.17
CA GLY A 319 7.62 9.97 -26.48
C GLY A 319 6.24 10.40 -26.98
N SER A 320 5.53 11.25 -26.24
CA SER A 320 4.18 11.72 -26.62
C SER A 320 4.18 12.81 -27.70
N CYS A 321 5.34 13.27 -28.19
CA CYS A 321 5.42 14.38 -29.14
C CYS A 321 4.57 14.18 -30.41
N CYS A 322 3.61 15.08 -30.59
CA CYS A 322 2.64 15.08 -31.66
C CYS A 322 2.99 16.14 -32.72
N TYR A 323 3.24 15.70 -33.96
CA TYR A 323 3.59 16.59 -35.08
C TYR A 323 2.47 16.74 -36.11
N TYR A 324 1.30 16.14 -35.86
CA TYR A 324 0.18 16.13 -36.79
C TYR A 324 -1.08 16.68 -36.11
N SER A 325 -1.78 17.63 -36.74
CA SER A 325 -3.02 18.19 -36.18
C SER A 325 -4.12 17.12 -36.16
N GLY A 326 -4.26 16.40 -35.06
CA GLY A 326 -5.29 15.38 -34.87
C GLY A 326 -5.09 14.47 -33.65
N CYS A 327 -3.84 14.19 -33.23
CA CYS A 327 -3.57 13.30 -32.09
C CYS A 327 -3.90 13.88 -30.70
N MET A 328 -4.55 15.06 -30.65
CA MET A 328 -5.09 15.66 -29.43
C MET A 328 -6.62 15.85 -29.50
N ASP A 329 -7.24 15.52 -30.63
CA ASP A 329 -8.67 15.64 -30.88
C ASP A 329 -9.28 14.25 -30.99
N ILE A 330 -10.10 13.85 -30.02
CA ILE A 330 -10.75 12.52 -29.94
C ILE A 330 -11.61 12.17 -31.16
N SER A 331 -11.93 13.17 -32.00
CA SER A 331 -12.71 13.00 -33.22
C SER A 331 -11.87 12.85 -34.50
N ALA A 332 -10.53 12.96 -34.42
CA ALA A 332 -9.66 12.85 -35.58
C ALA A 332 -9.33 11.39 -35.95
N ILE A 333 -9.13 11.12 -37.25
CA ILE A 333 -8.79 9.79 -37.79
C ILE A 333 -7.43 9.28 -37.28
N ASN A 334 -6.56 10.20 -36.86
CA ASN A 334 -5.23 9.93 -36.31
C ASN A 334 -5.15 10.24 -34.81
N TYR A 335 -6.29 10.23 -34.09
CA TYR A 335 -6.31 10.31 -32.62
C TYR A 335 -5.54 9.16 -31.99
#